data_AF-A0A653DNE4-F1
#
_entry.id   AF-A0A653DNE4-F1
#
_cell.length_a   1.000
_cell.length_b   1.000
_cell.length_c   1.000
_cell.angle_alpha   90.00
_cell.angle_beta   90.00
_cell.angle_gamma   90.00
#
_symmetry.space_group_name_H-M   'P 1'
#
loop_
_entity.id
_entity.type
_entity.pdbx_description
1 polymer ?
#
loop_
_entity_poly.entity_id
_entity_poly.type
_entity_poly.pdbx_seq_one_letter_code
_entity_poly.pdbx_strand_id
1 'polypeptide(L)' 'MPISQVSLFLAESGSDTATKSKTFVFNDEGHTLGNALRCIISSYPDVEFCGYTIPHPAENKMHFRIQMYKGKCY' A
#
# COMPACT_ATOMS: atom_id res chain seq x y z
N MET A 1 -0.88 -11.87 -20.01
CA MET A 1 0.26 -11.81 -19.08
C MET A 1 -0.33 -11.87 -17.67
N PRO A 2 -0.01 -12.88 -16.85
CA PRO A 2 -0.64 -13.09 -15.55
C PRO A 2 -0.20 -12.00 -14.55
N ILE A 3 -1.13 -11.53 -13.72
CA ILE A 3 -1.08 -10.37 -12.80
C ILE A 3 -0.18 -10.67 -11.56
N SER A 4 1.03 -11.18 -11.78
CA SER A 4 1.90 -11.74 -10.73
C SER A 4 2.96 -10.78 -10.20
N GLN A 5 2.69 -9.47 -10.12
CA GLN A 5 3.70 -8.48 -9.70
C GLN A 5 3.43 -7.74 -8.38
N VAL A 6 2.35 -8.06 -7.66
CA VAL A 6 2.07 -7.48 -6.34
C VAL A 6 2.74 -8.32 -5.26
N SER A 7 3.85 -7.82 -4.70
CA SER A 7 4.52 -8.45 -3.57
C SER A 7 4.02 -7.82 -2.29
N LEU A 8 3.19 -8.55 -1.55
CA LEU A 8 2.69 -8.11 -0.24
C LEU A 8 3.76 -8.36 0.82
N PHE A 9 4.46 -7.32 1.26
CA PHE A 9 5.33 -7.40 2.42
C PHE A 9 4.53 -7.05 3.68
N LEU A 10 4.09 -8.09 4.40
CA LEU A 10 3.60 -7.95 5.76
C LEU A 10 4.83 -7.77 6.67
N ALA A 11 5.08 -6.55 7.13
CA ALA A 11 6.05 -6.31 8.18
C ALA A 11 5.44 -6.80 9.51
N GLU A 12 5.72 -8.06 9.88
CA GLU A 12 5.29 -8.65 11.15
C GLU A 12 6.12 -8.11 12.32
N SER A 13 5.80 -6.90 12.79
CA SER A 13 6.22 -6.47 14.13
C SER A 13 5.19 -6.94 15.14
N GLY A 14 5.51 -7.97 15.91
CA GLY A 14 4.67 -8.53 16.97
C GLY A 14 4.22 -7.49 18.00
N SER A 15 3.05 -6.92 17.77
CA SER A 15 2.18 -6.19 18.71
C SER A 15 0.94 -5.76 17.91
N ASP A 16 -0.21 -5.62 18.57
CA ASP A 16 -1.57 -5.37 18.04
C ASP A 16 -1.69 -4.37 16.86
N THR A 17 -0.71 -3.47 16.71
CA THR A 17 -0.54 -2.48 15.62
C THR A 17 -0.30 -3.08 14.23
N ALA A 18 0.31 -4.28 14.11
CA ALA A 18 0.63 -4.88 12.81
C ALA A 18 -0.60 -5.15 11.93
N THR A 19 -1.78 -5.29 12.53
CA THR A 19 -3.03 -5.53 11.79
C THR A 19 -3.60 -4.25 11.15
N LYS A 20 -3.16 -3.07 11.61
CA LYS A 20 -3.73 -1.78 11.20
C LYS A 20 -3.03 -1.15 10.00
N SER A 21 -1.79 -1.55 9.71
CA SER A 21 -1.01 -0.95 8.63
C SER A 21 -0.36 -2.00 7.73
N LYS A 22 -0.61 -1.93 6.42
CA LYS A 22 0.03 -2.78 5.41
C LYS A 22 0.72 -1.94 4.35
N THR A 23 1.84 -2.45 3.85
CA THR A 23 2.58 -1.85 2.74
C THR A 23 2.60 -2.83 1.57
N PHE A 24 2.18 -2.36 0.41
CA PHE A 24 2.12 -3.11 -0.84
C PHE A 24 3.22 -2.62 -1.75
N VAL A 25 3.96 -3.53 -2.38
CA VAL A 25 4.98 -3.18 -3.37
C VAL A 25 4.48 -3.63 -4.73
N PHE A 26 4.25 -2.65 -5.60
CA PHE A 26 3.90 -2.87 -6.99
C PHE A 26 5.15 -2.75 -7.84
N ASN A 27 5.45 -3.77 -8.62
CA ASN A 27 6.53 -3.75 -9.61
C ASN A 27 5.96 -3.32 -10.97
N ASP A 28 6.72 -2.53 -11.70
CA ASP A 28 6.39 -1.89 -12.98
C ASP A 28 5.23 -0.88 -12.95
N GLU A 29 4.89 -0.38 -11.76
CA GLU A 29 3.82 0.59 -11.55
C GLU A 29 4.35 1.91 -10.99
N GLY A 30 3.62 3.01 -11.24
CA GLY A 30 4.09 4.36 -10.92
C GLY A 30 2.98 5.34 -10.50
N HIS A 31 3.22 6.63 -10.72
CA HIS A 31 2.34 7.73 -10.25
C HIS A 31 0.88 7.60 -10.69
N THR A 32 0.62 7.04 -11.88
CA THR A 32 -0.74 6.85 -12.41
C THR A 32 -1.56 5.94 -11.50
N LEU A 33 -1.07 4.72 -11.24
CA LEU A 33 -1.75 3.77 -10.35
C LEU A 33 -1.75 4.26 -8.90
N GLY A 34 -0.63 4.83 -8.44
CA GLY A 34 -0.52 5.36 -7.08
C GLY A 34 -1.49 6.48 -6.77
N ASN A 35 -1.71 7.40 -7.71
CA ASN A 35 -2.69 8.47 -7.53
C ASN A 35 -4.13 7.94 -7.56
N ALA A 36 -4.43 7.00 -8.47
CA ALA A 36 -5.75 6.36 -8.52
C ALA A 36 -6.07 5.63 -7.20
N LEU A 37 -5.15 4.80 -6.72
CA LEU A 37 -5.30 4.08 -5.46
C LEU A 37 -5.42 5.05 -4.28
N ARG A 38 -4.61 6.12 -4.23
CA ARG A 38 -4.74 7.15 -3.20
C ARG A 38 -6.13 7.77 -3.19
N CYS A 39 -6.65 8.17 -4.35
CA CYS A 39 -7.98 8.79 -4.44
C CYS A 39 -9.09 7.83 -3.97
N ILE A 40 -9.03 6.58 -4.40
CA ILE A 40 -10.01 5.55 -4.03
C ILE A 40 -9.93 5.24 -2.53
N ILE A 41 -8.73 4.91 -2.04
CA ILE A 41 -8.50 4.49 -0.65
C ILE A 41 -8.71 5.64 0.34
N SER A 42 -8.39 6.88 -0.03
CA SER A 42 -8.66 8.07 0.79
C SER A 42 -10.15 8.39 0.93
N SER A 43 -11.01 7.81 0.08
CA SER A 43 -12.46 7.99 0.19
C SER A 43 -13.09 7.06 1.23
N TYR A 44 -12.37 6.07 1.75
CA TYR A 44 -12.91 5.14 2.74
C TYR A 44 -12.81 5.74 4.15
N PRO A 45 -13.89 5.72 4.94
CA PRO A 45 -13.91 6.28 6.29
C PRO A 45 -13.04 5.50 7.29
N ASP A 46 -12.71 4.24 6.98
CA ASP A 46 -11.90 3.37 7.83
C ASP A 46 -10.39 3.61 7.69
N VAL A 47 -9.98 4.37 6.66
CA VAL A 47 -8.58 4.65 6.36
C VAL A 47 -8.13 5.90 7.10
N GLU A 48 -7.11 5.73 7.94
CA GLU A 48 -6.44 6.81 8.67
C GLU A 48 -5.38 7.49 7.81
N PHE A 49 -4.63 6.70 7.07
CA PHE A 49 -3.54 7.19 6.24
C PHE A 49 -3.37 6.32 5.02
N CYS A 50 -3.23 6.94 3.85
CA CYS A 50 -2.77 6.25 2.65
C CYS A 50 -1.78 7.13 1.89
N GLY A 51 -0.77 6.49 1.30
CA GLY A 51 0.25 7.18 0.55
C GLY A 51 1.08 6.24 -0.28
N TYR A 52 1.70 6.77 -1.33
CA TYR A 52 2.63 6.03 -2.15
C TYR A 52 3.97 6.75 -2.26
N THR A 53 5.04 5.98 -2.40
CA THR A 53 6.37 6.51 -2.64
C THR A 53 7.09 5.65 -3.67
N ILE A 54 7.91 6.29 -4.50
CA ILE A 54 8.80 5.63 -5.46
C ILE A 54 10.21 5.85 -4.91
N PRO A 55 10.88 4.79 -4.39
CA PRO A 55 12.16 4.94 -3.69
C PRO A 55 13.26 5.39 -4.64
N HIS A 56 13.22 4.97 -5.90
CA HIS A 56 14.18 5.38 -6.90
C HIS A 56 13.53 5.36 -8.29
N PRO A 57 13.61 6.44 -9.10
CA PRO A 57 12.94 6.51 -10.40
C PRO A 57 13.48 5.54 -11.46
N ALA A 58 14.69 4.99 -11.27
CA ALA A 58 15.25 3.94 -12.14
C ALA A 58 14.75 2.53 -11.80
N GLU A 59 14.16 2.34 -10.62
CA GLU A 59 13.47 1.10 -10.26
C GLU A 59 11.98 1.37 -10.38
N ASN A 60 11.30 0.73 -11.33
CA ASN A 60 9.85 0.81 -11.42
C ASN A 60 9.20 0.01 -10.28
N LYS A 61 9.36 0.47 -9.04
CA LYS A 61 8.77 -0.11 -7.84
C LYS A 61 8.05 0.99 -7.10
N MET A 62 6.77 0.78 -6.83
CA MET A 62 5.95 1.70 -6.07
C MET A 62 5.57 1.07 -4.74
N HIS A 63 5.88 1.77 -3.65
CA HIS A 63 5.52 1.35 -2.30
C HIS A 63 4.24 2.08 -1.89
N PHE A 64 3.13 1.36 -1.76
CA PHE A 64 1.85 1.88 -1.32
C PHE A 64 1.60 1.48 0.13
N ARG A 65 1.48 2.45 1.03
CA ARG A 65 1.22 2.20 2.46
C ARG A 65 -0.20 2.63 2.81
N ILE A 66 -0.91 1.77 3.53
CA ILE A 66 -2.25 2.01 4.04
C ILE A 66 -2.23 1.77 5.55
N GLN A 67 -2.85 2.68 6.31
CA GLN A 67 -3.11 2.55 7.74
C GLN A 67 -4.59 2.81 8.00
N MET A 68 -5.21 2.00 8.85
CA MET A 68 -6.63 2.05 9.18
C MET A 68 -6.85 2.42 10.65
N TYR A 69 -7.91 3.17 10.95
CA TYR A 69 -8.25 3.60 12.31
C TYR A 69 -8.63 2.40 13.22
N LYS A 70 -9.51 1.53 12.72
CA LYS A 70 -10.08 0.38 13.45
C LYS A 70 -10.49 -0.73 12.48
N GLY A 71 -9.79 -1.86 12.52
CA GLY A 71 -10.20 -3.06 11.79
C GLY A 71 -9.01 -3.96 11.48
N LYS A 72 -9.25 -5.27 11.44
CA LYS A 72 -8.29 -6.19 10.85
C LYS A 72 -8.28 -5.90 9.34
N CYS A 73 -7.13 -5.60 8.76
CA CYS A 73 -6.99 -5.52 7.31
C CYS A 73 -7.07 -6.96 6.77
N TYR A 74 -8.28 -7.38 6.38
CA TYR A 74 -8.57 -8.71 5.80
C TYR A 74 -7.81 -8.91 4.49
#